data_AF-A0A4Q1C4X0-F1
#
_entry.id   AF-A0A4Q1C4X0-F1
#
_cell.length_a   1.000
_cell.length_b   1.000
_cell.length_c   1.000
_cell.angle_alpha   90.00
_cell.angle_beta   90.00
_cell.angle_gamma   90.00
#
_symmetry.space_group_name_H-M   'P 1'
#
loop_
_entity.id
_entity.type
_entity.pdbx_description
1 polymer ?
#
loop_
_entity_poly.entity_id
_entity_poly.type
_entity_poly.pdbx_seq_one_letter_code
_entity_poly.pdbx_strand_id
1 'polypeptide(L)'
;MKKILLILLALGALTPAIAQKFKGLALTPPMGWNSWNNFEEKINEDLIKQTADAMVANGMRDAGYVYIVIDDTWSMKQRDANGNLVPDPVKFPSGMKALGDYLHARGFKFGIYSDAGPRTCADYPGSWGHEFQDARLFASWGVDYLKYDWCNHGTADPKDAYMRMRDALYAAGRPVVLAICEWGENKPWEWGAEIGHLWRTTWDIYDSYNGTSLGSSGWKRTLDSQYNNIRTNGDNGINKFAGPDGWNDPDMLEVGNPGLTYAESRAHFALWCMVAAPLIAGNDVRAQKPEITALLTHKGALAIDQDPLGKQGYRALSEPEKNIEVWIKELSNGELAACVLNTGAVAADLTVEWGRFWTVTGQYTITDVWTGKAAGDTRQPSVFHLESHDVALLRLKPLQP
;
A
#
# COMPACT_ATOMS: atom_id res chain seq x y z
N MET A 1 4.06 67.98 -33.62
CA MET A 1 4.39 66.54 -33.69
C MET A 1 5.15 66.13 -32.43
N LYS A 2 4.48 65.56 -31.42
CA LYS A 2 5.13 64.82 -30.34
C LYS A 2 4.30 63.57 -30.07
N LYS A 3 4.86 62.41 -30.46
CA LYS A 3 4.26 61.09 -30.26
C LYS A 3 4.43 60.71 -28.79
N ILE A 4 3.33 60.48 -28.09
CA ILE A 4 3.32 59.82 -26.78
C ILE A 4 3.20 58.31 -27.05
N LEU A 5 4.23 57.55 -26.72
CA LEU A 5 4.24 56.09 -26.81
C LEU A 5 3.77 55.54 -25.46
N LEU A 6 2.57 54.97 -25.43
CA LEU A 6 2.06 54.19 -24.30
C LEU A 6 2.71 52.81 -24.34
N ILE A 7 3.59 52.53 -23.38
CA ILE A 7 4.06 51.17 -23.08
C ILE A 7 3.08 50.59 -22.07
N LEU A 8 2.20 49.71 -22.52
CA LEU A 8 1.41 48.83 -21.66
C LEU A 8 2.33 47.71 -21.17
N LEU A 9 2.85 47.82 -19.95
CA LEU A 9 3.40 46.69 -19.23
C LEU A 9 2.25 45.75 -18.86
N ALA A 10 2.14 44.62 -19.56
CA ALA A 10 1.33 43.51 -19.10
C ALA A 10 2.02 42.89 -17.87
N LEU A 11 1.60 43.29 -16.67
CA LEU A 11 1.85 42.50 -15.46
C LEU A 11 1.05 41.20 -15.59
N GLY A 12 1.65 40.18 -16.20
CA GLY A 12 1.19 38.82 -16.03
C GLY A 12 1.32 38.46 -14.55
N ALA A 13 0.20 38.14 -13.91
CA ALA A 13 0.20 37.61 -12.55
C ALA A 13 1.02 36.31 -12.56
N LEU A 14 2.26 36.37 -12.09
CA LEU A 14 3.03 35.20 -11.68
C LEU A 14 2.32 34.64 -10.44
N THR A 15 1.34 33.77 -10.64
CA THR A 15 0.92 32.86 -9.57
C THR A 15 2.17 32.08 -9.18
N PRO A 16 2.62 32.11 -7.91
CA PRO A 16 3.70 31.25 -7.49
C PRO A 16 3.29 29.82 -7.83
N ALA A 17 4.08 29.16 -8.67
CA ALA A 17 3.94 27.72 -8.91
C ALA A 17 4.33 27.03 -7.61
N ILE A 18 3.40 26.96 -6.65
CA ILE A 18 3.51 26.04 -5.54
C ILE A 18 3.34 24.68 -6.20
N ALA A 19 4.45 24.00 -6.46
CA ALA A 19 4.41 22.65 -7.00
C ALA A 19 3.59 21.78 -6.03
N GLN A 20 2.55 21.14 -6.57
CA GLN A 20 1.62 20.29 -5.84
C GLN A 20 1.83 18.85 -6.29
N LYS A 21 1.52 17.87 -5.45
CA LYS A 21 1.34 16.50 -5.95
C LYS A 21 0.19 16.46 -6.96
N PHE A 22 0.21 15.49 -7.87
CA PHE A 22 -1.00 15.14 -8.62
C PHE A 22 -2.09 14.70 -7.63
N LYS A 23 -3.35 15.05 -7.90
CA LYS A 23 -4.48 14.72 -7.04
C LYS A 23 -5.36 13.67 -7.67
N GLY A 24 -6.00 12.86 -6.84
CA GLY A 24 -7.00 11.87 -7.26
C GLY A 24 -6.39 10.67 -7.98
N LEU A 25 -5.13 10.34 -7.69
CA LEU A 25 -4.48 9.15 -8.23
C LEU A 25 -4.73 7.90 -7.36
N ALA A 26 -4.97 8.09 -6.06
CA ALA A 26 -5.19 7.00 -5.11
C ALA A 26 -6.45 7.24 -4.26
N LEU A 27 -7.61 7.46 -4.89
CA LEU A 27 -8.88 7.70 -4.18
C LEU A 27 -9.34 6.51 -3.31
N THR A 28 -8.86 5.31 -3.63
CA THR A 28 -8.87 4.11 -2.80
C THR A 28 -7.42 3.61 -2.63
N PRO A 29 -7.12 2.74 -1.64
CA PRO A 29 -5.78 2.20 -1.46
C PRO A 29 -5.28 1.54 -2.76
N PRO A 30 -4.05 1.83 -3.24
CA PRO A 30 -3.52 1.20 -4.44
C PRO A 30 -3.45 -0.33 -4.32
N MET A 31 -3.83 -1.03 -5.37
CA MET A 31 -3.73 -2.50 -5.43
C MET A 31 -2.78 -2.91 -6.57
N GLY A 32 -1.90 -3.87 -6.32
CA GLY A 32 -0.89 -4.24 -7.30
C GLY A 32 0.01 -5.39 -6.87
N TRP A 33 1.18 -5.47 -7.48
CA TRP A 33 2.21 -6.46 -7.21
C TRP A 33 3.58 -5.79 -7.24
N ASN A 34 4.49 -6.27 -6.40
CA ASN A 34 5.87 -5.82 -6.35
C ASN A 34 6.82 -7.01 -6.44
N SER A 35 7.95 -6.82 -7.12
CA SER A 35 8.91 -7.90 -7.39
C SER A 35 9.79 -8.32 -6.21
N TRP A 36 9.88 -7.55 -5.13
CA TRP A 36 10.94 -7.70 -4.14
C TRP A 36 10.87 -8.99 -3.33
N ASN A 37 9.77 -9.25 -2.60
CA ASN A 37 9.74 -10.27 -1.54
C ASN A 37 10.04 -11.70 -2.01
N ASN A 38 9.86 -12.01 -3.30
CA ASN A 38 10.15 -13.33 -3.86
C ASN A 38 11.38 -13.35 -4.79
N PHE A 39 11.65 -12.24 -5.50
CA PHE A 39 12.63 -12.24 -6.57
C PHE A 39 13.92 -11.49 -6.22
N GLU A 40 13.87 -10.50 -5.33
CA GLU A 40 15.02 -9.67 -4.98
C GLU A 40 15.76 -9.21 -6.25
N GLU A 41 17.05 -9.55 -6.37
CA GLU A 41 17.88 -9.16 -7.52
C GLU A 41 17.58 -9.94 -8.81
N LYS A 42 16.83 -11.04 -8.73
CA LYS A 42 16.60 -12.00 -9.82
C LYS A 42 15.45 -11.59 -10.76
N ILE A 43 15.26 -10.28 -10.90
CA ILE A 43 14.26 -9.69 -11.79
C ILE A 43 14.80 -9.55 -13.22
N ASN A 44 13.92 -9.71 -14.21
CA ASN A 44 14.18 -9.41 -15.61
C ASN A 44 12.86 -9.17 -16.37
N GLU A 45 12.97 -8.68 -17.61
CA GLU A 45 11.83 -8.33 -18.46
C GLU A 45 10.85 -9.50 -18.65
N ASP A 46 11.34 -10.71 -18.89
CA ASP A 46 10.50 -11.89 -19.11
C ASP A 46 9.72 -12.27 -17.86
N LEU A 47 10.35 -12.21 -16.69
CA LEU A 47 9.69 -12.42 -15.40
C LEU A 47 8.53 -11.44 -15.23
N ILE A 48 8.78 -10.14 -15.42
CA ILE A 48 7.74 -9.10 -15.24
C ILE A 48 6.59 -9.32 -16.23
N LYS A 49 6.89 -9.66 -17.48
CA LYS A 49 5.87 -9.97 -18.50
C LYS A 49 5.03 -11.21 -18.12
N GLN A 50 5.68 -12.29 -17.68
CA GLN A 50 5.00 -13.50 -17.23
C GLN A 50 4.13 -13.26 -16.00
N THR A 51 4.60 -12.46 -15.05
CA THR A 51 3.82 -12.02 -13.88
C THR A 51 2.59 -11.25 -14.31
N ALA A 52 2.72 -10.29 -15.23
CA ALA A 52 1.60 -9.53 -15.78
C ALA A 52 0.57 -10.43 -16.46
N ASP A 53 1.03 -11.36 -17.31
CA ASP A 53 0.16 -12.33 -17.98
C ASP A 53 -0.54 -13.27 -17.00
N ALA A 54 0.16 -13.70 -15.94
CA ALA A 54 -0.42 -14.52 -14.88
C ALA A 54 -1.51 -13.75 -14.12
N MET A 55 -1.28 -12.48 -13.76
CA MET A 55 -2.28 -11.62 -13.10
C MET A 55 -3.52 -11.35 -13.96
N VAL A 56 -3.36 -11.33 -15.29
CA VAL A 56 -4.52 -11.32 -16.21
C VAL A 56 -5.24 -12.67 -16.16
N ALA A 57 -4.50 -13.77 -16.32
CA ALA A 57 -5.07 -15.12 -16.43
C ALA A 57 -5.77 -15.60 -15.15
N ASN A 58 -5.23 -15.23 -13.98
CA ASN A 58 -5.76 -15.62 -12.68
C ASN A 58 -6.81 -14.63 -12.12
N GLY A 59 -7.12 -13.57 -12.87
CA GLY A 59 -8.17 -12.60 -12.53
C GLY A 59 -7.77 -11.51 -11.52
N MET A 60 -6.53 -11.48 -11.02
CA MET A 60 -6.07 -10.43 -10.10
C MET A 60 -6.18 -9.03 -10.71
N ARG A 61 -5.82 -8.86 -12.00
CA ARG A 61 -5.99 -7.57 -12.68
C ARG A 61 -7.43 -7.09 -12.61
N ASP A 62 -8.38 -7.97 -12.94
CA ASP A 62 -9.81 -7.64 -13.01
C ASP A 62 -10.42 -7.46 -11.61
N ALA A 63 -9.77 -7.99 -10.58
CA ALA A 63 -10.10 -7.73 -9.18
C ALA A 63 -9.57 -6.36 -8.66
N GLY A 64 -8.74 -5.67 -9.44
CA GLY A 64 -8.23 -4.32 -9.12
C GLY A 64 -6.72 -4.22 -8.96
N TYR A 65 -5.98 -5.34 -8.96
CA TYR A 65 -4.52 -5.34 -8.86
C TYR A 65 -3.89 -4.86 -10.17
N VAL A 66 -3.76 -3.54 -10.32
CA VAL A 66 -3.36 -2.90 -11.58
C VAL A 66 -1.94 -2.34 -11.56
N TYR A 67 -1.34 -2.09 -10.40
CA TYR A 67 0.06 -1.63 -10.35
C TYR A 67 1.03 -2.81 -10.43
N ILE A 68 2.01 -2.78 -11.32
CA ILE A 68 3.15 -3.70 -11.34
C ILE A 68 4.41 -2.88 -11.07
N VAL A 69 4.92 -2.99 -9.84
CA VAL A 69 6.06 -2.21 -9.35
C VAL A 69 7.33 -3.05 -9.47
N ILE A 70 8.26 -2.58 -10.30
CA ILE A 70 9.59 -3.16 -10.43
C ILE A 70 10.47 -2.53 -9.35
N ASP A 71 10.86 -3.34 -8.37
CA ASP A 71 11.62 -2.90 -7.21
C ASP A 71 13.13 -2.77 -7.52
N ASP A 72 13.98 -2.67 -6.50
CA ASP A 72 15.41 -2.39 -6.66
C ASP A 72 16.13 -3.36 -7.62
N THR A 73 17.35 -2.98 -8.04
CA THR A 73 18.26 -3.72 -8.93
C THR A 73 17.88 -3.81 -10.40
N TRP A 74 16.95 -2.97 -10.86
CA TRP A 74 16.55 -2.92 -12.28
C TRP A 74 17.57 -2.20 -13.19
N SER A 75 18.44 -1.38 -12.60
CA SER A 75 19.38 -0.51 -13.32
C SER A 75 20.82 -1.05 -13.31
N MET A 76 21.68 -0.46 -14.14
CA MET A 76 23.13 -0.61 -14.03
C MET A 76 23.64 0.05 -12.75
N LYS A 77 24.74 -0.44 -12.18
CA LYS A 77 25.37 0.15 -10.98
C LYS A 77 25.93 1.56 -11.18
N GLN A 78 26.03 2.01 -12.44
CA GLN A 78 26.54 3.32 -12.82
C GLN A 78 25.56 4.03 -13.74
N ARG A 79 25.44 5.35 -13.55
CA ARG A 79 24.75 6.24 -14.49
C ARG A 79 25.56 6.37 -15.78
N ASP A 80 24.91 6.79 -16.87
CA ASP A 80 25.62 7.11 -18.11
C ASP A 80 26.45 8.40 -17.98
N ALA A 81 27.19 8.75 -19.04
CA ALA A 81 28.03 9.96 -19.07
C ALA A 81 27.23 11.28 -18.94
N ASN A 82 25.91 11.25 -19.16
CA ASN A 82 25.01 12.39 -18.99
C ASN A 82 24.32 12.40 -17.62
N GLY A 83 24.65 11.44 -16.74
CA GLY A 83 24.05 11.29 -15.42
C GLY A 83 22.68 10.61 -15.41
N ASN A 84 22.23 9.99 -16.51
CA ASN A 84 20.95 9.26 -16.52
C ASN A 84 21.09 7.88 -15.87
N LEU A 85 20.01 7.44 -15.21
CA LEU A 85 19.83 6.02 -14.88
C LEU A 85 19.79 5.20 -16.17
N VAL A 86 20.47 4.05 -16.15
CA VAL A 86 20.53 3.12 -17.28
C VAL A 86 19.89 1.82 -16.85
N PRO A 87 18.78 1.36 -17.47
CA PRO A 87 18.24 0.02 -17.23
C PRO A 87 19.31 -1.03 -17.54
N ASP A 88 19.42 -2.09 -16.73
CA ASP A 88 20.36 -3.17 -17.02
C ASP A 88 19.98 -3.83 -18.37
N PRO A 89 20.83 -3.78 -19.40
CA PRO A 89 20.49 -4.27 -20.74
C PRO A 89 20.44 -5.80 -20.84
N VAL A 90 20.97 -6.52 -19.85
CA VAL A 90 20.83 -7.98 -19.75
C VAL A 90 19.48 -8.33 -19.12
N LYS A 91 19.08 -7.62 -18.05
CA LYS A 91 17.78 -7.83 -17.40
C LYS A 91 16.61 -7.30 -18.25
N PHE A 92 16.79 -6.15 -18.89
CA PHE A 92 15.75 -5.42 -19.63
C PHE A 92 16.23 -5.06 -21.06
N PRO A 93 16.45 -6.06 -21.92
CA PRO A 93 17.02 -5.85 -23.26
C PRO A 93 16.18 -4.95 -24.17
N SER A 94 14.86 -4.87 -23.95
CA SER A 94 13.99 -3.95 -24.72
C SER A 94 13.91 -2.54 -24.11
N GLY A 95 14.47 -2.35 -22.91
CA GLY A 95 14.38 -1.12 -22.12
C GLY A 95 13.02 -0.90 -21.44
N MET A 96 13.00 0.01 -20.45
CA MET A 96 11.84 0.19 -19.57
C MET A 96 10.62 0.76 -20.29
N LYS A 97 10.79 1.57 -21.34
CA LYS A 97 9.67 2.08 -22.13
C LYS A 97 8.89 0.94 -22.79
N ALA A 98 9.60 0.00 -23.43
CA ALA A 98 8.94 -1.13 -24.11
C ALA A 98 8.21 -2.03 -23.11
N LEU A 99 8.78 -2.21 -21.90
CA LEU A 99 8.11 -2.90 -20.81
C LEU A 99 6.87 -2.15 -20.32
N GLY A 100 6.97 -0.83 -20.12
CA GLY A 100 5.82 0.03 -19.77
C GLY A 100 4.70 -0.08 -20.79
N ASP A 101 5.02 0.03 -22.09
CA ASP A 101 4.05 -0.13 -23.19
C ASP A 101 3.39 -1.53 -23.16
N TYR A 102 4.15 -2.59 -22.85
CA TYR A 102 3.63 -3.96 -22.72
C TYR A 102 2.62 -4.09 -21.56
N LEU A 103 2.94 -3.49 -20.41
CA LEU A 103 2.09 -3.48 -19.22
C LEU A 103 0.81 -2.68 -19.47
N HIS A 104 0.92 -1.49 -20.05
CA HIS A 104 -0.22 -0.64 -20.41
C HIS A 104 -1.18 -1.33 -21.39
N ALA A 105 -0.65 -2.05 -22.39
CA ALA A 105 -1.45 -2.82 -23.35
C ALA A 105 -2.30 -3.92 -22.69
N ARG A 106 -1.98 -4.32 -21.45
CA ARG A 106 -2.71 -5.32 -20.65
C ARG A 106 -3.61 -4.70 -19.58
N GLY A 107 -3.68 -3.38 -19.51
CA GLY A 107 -4.48 -2.66 -18.52
C GLY A 107 -3.77 -2.47 -17.17
N PHE A 108 -2.47 -2.71 -17.09
CA PHE A 108 -1.69 -2.41 -15.89
C PHE A 108 -1.16 -0.97 -15.90
N LYS A 109 -0.70 -0.54 -14.73
CA LYS A 109 0.03 0.68 -14.43
C LYS A 109 1.47 0.29 -14.11
N PHE A 110 2.42 0.96 -14.75
CA PHE A 110 3.84 0.62 -14.62
C PHE A 110 4.45 1.34 -13.41
N GLY A 111 4.89 0.59 -12.41
CA GLY A 111 5.61 1.11 -11.26
C GLY A 111 7.11 0.86 -11.33
N ILE A 112 7.89 1.79 -10.79
CA ILE A 112 9.36 1.68 -10.66
C ILE A 112 9.80 2.07 -9.25
N TYR A 113 11.05 1.74 -8.92
CA TYR A 113 11.69 2.03 -7.66
C TYR A 113 12.89 2.98 -7.83
N SER A 114 13.06 3.88 -6.88
CA SER A 114 14.32 4.59 -6.63
C SER A 114 14.42 5.00 -5.15
N ASP A 115 15.42 5.80 -4.82
CA ASP A 115 15.77 6.17 -3.45
C ASP A 115 16.04 7.68 -3.33
N ALA A 116 15.64 8.27 -2.21
CA ALA A 116 15.95 9.63 -1.80
C ALA A 116 17.38 9.81 -1.26
N GLY A 117 18.22 8.79 -1.31
CA GLY A 117 19.66 8.84 -1.16
C GLY A 117 20.41 8.81 -2.50
N PRO A 118 21.74 8.95 -2.47
CA PRO A 118 22.59 8.79 -3.64
C PRO A 118 22.71 7.34 -4.11
N ARG A 119 22.38 6.38 -3.23
CA ARG A 119 22.40 4.94 -3.51
C ARG A 119 21.15 4.29 -2.94
N THR A 120 20.58 3.35 -3.66
CA THR A 120 19.47 2.52 -3.19
C THR A 120 19.91 1.58 -2.08
N CYS A 121 18.96 0.91 -1.43
CA CYS A 121 19.26 -0.06 -0.39
C CYS A 121 20.16 -1.21 -0.87
N ALA A 122 20.03 -1.68 -2.13
CA ALA A 122 20.91 -2.68 -2.73
C ALA A 122 22.17 -2.10 -3.42
N ASP A 123 22.52 -0.85 -3.12
CA ASP A 123 23.70 -0.16 -3.66
C ASP A 123 23.67 -0.05 -5.22
N TYR A 124 22.56 0.45 -5.75
CA TYR A 124 22.42 0.97 -7.12
C TYR A 124 22.28 2.50 -7.09
N PRO A 125 22.38 3.24 -8.21
CA PRO A 125 22.22 4.69 -8.19
C PRO A 125 20.83 5.11 -7.70
N GLY A 126 20.76 5.88 -6.60
CA GLY A 126 19.55 6.55 -6.14
C GLY A 126 19.37 7.90 -6.83
N SER A 127 18.28 8.62 -6.55
CA SER A 127 17.89 9.85 -7.27
C SER A 127 18.30 11.15 -6.57
N TRP A 128 18.94 11.11 -5.41
CA TRP A 128 19.37 12.34 -4.73
C TRP A 128 20.26 13.23 -5.63
N GLY A 129 19.83 14.47 -5.85
CA GLY A 129 20.51 15.43 -6.74
C GLY A 129 20.23 15.25 -8.23
N HIS A 130 19.47 14.20 -8.61
CA HIS A 130 19.05 13.88 -9.98
C HIS A 130 17.53 13.83 -10.13
N GLU A 131 16.76 14.30 -9.15
CA GLU A 131 15.31 14.08 -9.05
C GLU A 131 14.56 14.52 -10.31
N PHE A 132 14.84 15.74 -10.81
CA PHE A 132 14.22 16.27 -12.03
C PHE A 132 14.65 15.54 -13.31
N GLN A 133 15.88 15.02 -13.35
CA GLN A 133 16.38 14.24 -14.47
C GLN A 133 15.71 12.87 -14.52
N ASP A 134 15.69 12.18 -13.38
CA ASP A 134 15.10 10.86 -13.24
C ASP A 134 13.59 10.90 -13.42
N ALA A 135 12.89 11.91 -12.89
CA ALA A 135 11.45 12.08 -13.11
C ALA A 135 11.08 12.26 -14.60
N ARG A 136 11.88 12.99 -15.38
CA ARG A 136 11.70 13.09 -16.84
C ARG A 136 11.92 11.75 -17.53
N LEU A 137 12.90 10.98 -17.07
CA LEU A 137 13.19 9.66 -17.60
C LEU A 137 12.03 8.70 -17.31
N PHE A 138 11.54 8.66 -16.07
CA PHE A 138 10.36 7.88 -15.67
C PHE A 138 9.12 8.26 -16.49
N ALA A 139 8.87 9.56 -16.68
CA ALA A 139 7.79 10.03 -17.54
C ALA A 139 7.94 9.55 -18.99
N SER A 140 9.16 9.57 -19.54
CA SER A 140 9.45 9.10 -20.90
C SER A 140 9.23 7.59 -21.10
N TRP A 141 9.34 6.81 -20.02
CA TRP A 141 9.08 5.37 -20.01
C TRP A 141 7.62 5.02 -19.73
N GLY A 142 6.79 6.02 -19.38
CA GLY A 142 5.39 5.80 -19.06
C GLY A 142 5.15 5.27 -17.64
N VAL A 143 6.04 5.55 -16.69
CA VAL A 143 5.85 5.18 -15.29
C VAL A 143 4.59 5.86 -14.72
N ASP A 144 3.79 5.13 -13.95
CA ASP A 144 2.56 5.55 -13.29
C ASP A 144 2.68 5.52 -11.75
N TYR A 145 3.71 4.87 -11.22
CA TYR A 145 3.93 4.68 -9.79
C TYR A 145 5.43 4.71 -9.46
N LEU A 146 5.83 5.42 -8.42
CA LEU A 146 7.19 5.45 -7.91
C LEU A 146 7.19 5.05 -6.43
N LYS A 147 7.77 3.89 -6.10
CA LYS A 147 8.25 3.60 -4.74
C LYS A 147 9.55 4.36 -4.55
N TYR A 148 9.60 5.24 -3.55
CA TYR A 148 10.74 6.11 -3.30
C TYR A 148 11.27 5.88 -1.90
N ASP A 149 12.43 5.26 -1.81
CA ASP A 149 13.04 4.75 -0.58
C ASP A 149 13.90 5.79 0.14
N TRP A 150 14.50 5.39 1.26
CA TRP A 150 15.21 6.27 2.18
C TRP A 150 16.60 5.77 2.57
N CYS A 151 17.21 4.82 1.85
CA CYS A 151 18.55 4.34 2.17
C CYS A 151 19.64 5.37 1.83
N ASN A 152 20.78 5.28 2.52
CA ASN A 152 21.95 6.13 2.27
C ASN A 152 21.70 7.66 2.30
N HIS A 153 20.60 8.12 2.92
CA HIS A 153 20.13 9.51 2.92
C HIS A 153 21.05 10.49 3.69
N GLY A 154 21.96 9.99 4.53
CA GLY A 154 22.91 10.81 5.29
C GLY A 154 22.21 11.76 6.26
N THR A 155 22.34 13.07 6.01
CA THR A 155 21.74 14.14 6.86
C THR A 155 20.55 14.83 6.18
N ALA A 156 20.02 14.23 5.11
CA ALA A 156 18.85 14.75 4.41
C ALA A 156 17.65 14.91 5.34
N ASP A 157 16.94 16.03 5.22
CA ASP A 157 15.60 16.17 5.80
C ASP A 157 14.60 15.37 4.94
N PRO A 158 13.79 14.48 5.56
CA PRO A 158 12.85 13.62 4.84
C PRO A 158 11.78 14.41 4.12
N LYS A 159 11.15 15.37 4.79
CA LYS A 159 10.07 16.15 4.18
C LYS A 159 10.57 16.88 2.94
N ASP A 160 11.71 17.55 3.03
CA ASP A 160 12.31 18.29 1.92
C ASP A 160 12.74 17.38 0.77
N ALA A 161 13.31 16.22 1.07
CA ALA A 161 13.75 15.24 0.06
C ALA A 161 12.58 14.68 -0.75
N TYR A 162 11.52 14.25 -0.06
CA TYR A 162 10.31 13.76 -0.72
C TYR A 162 9.56 14.89 -1.45
N MET A 163 9.56 16.13 -0.93
CA MET A 163 9.04 17.30 -1.65
C MET A 163 9.76 17.53 -2.97
N ARG A 164 11.10 17.40 -3.01
CA ARG A 164 11.88 17.56 -4.26
C ARG A 164 11.47 16.55 -5.32
N MET A 165 11.32 15.27 -4.96
CA MET A 165 10.88 14.25 -5.91
C MET A 165 9.44 14.48 -6.38
N ARG A 166 8.52 14.87 -5.47
CA ARG A 166 7.16 15.28 -5.85
C ARG A 166 7.18 16.39 -6.91
N ASP A 167 7.96 17.43 -6.68
CA ASP A 167 8.04 18.59 -7.58
C ASP A 167 8.65 18.20 -8.93
N ALA A 168 9.65 17.33 -8.92
CA ALA A 168 10.25 16.75 -10.11
C ALA A 168 9.24 15.95 -10.94
N LEU A 169 8.45 15.07 -10.30
CA LEU A 169 7.39 14.31 -10.95
C LEU A 169 6.32 15.23 -11.55
N TYR A 170 5.88 16.24 -10.80
CA TYR A 170 4.90 17.22 -11.30
C TYR A 170 5.44 17.99 -12.51
N ALA A 171 6.69 18.46 -12.44
CA ALA A 171 7.34 19.16 -13.54
C ALA A 171 7.56 18.29 -14.78
N ALA A 172 7.73 16.97 -14.61
CA ALA A 172 7.83 16.02 -15.72
C ALA A 172 6.49 15.82 -16.46
N GLY A 173 5.36 16.24 -15.88
CA GLY A 173 4.06 16.36 -16.55
C GLY A 173 3.28 15.05 -16.73
N ARG A 174 3.79 13.92 -16.25
CA ARG A 174 3.05 12.65 -16.20
C ARG A 174 2.54 12.40 -14.78
N PRO A 175 1.23 12.13 -14.56
CA PRO A 175 0.73 11.75 -13.25
C PRO A 175 1.34 10.44 -12.75
N VAL A 176 1.97 10.49 -11.58
CA VAL A 176 2.65 9.36 -10.93
C VAL A 176 2.23 9.27 -9.47
N VAL A 177 1.79 8.09 -9.03
CA VAL A 177 1.60 7.77 -7.62
C VAL A 177 2.97 7.74 -6.94
N LEU A 178 3.26 8.74 -6.11
CA LEU A 178 4.44 8.74 -5.24
C LEU A 178 4.16 7.99 -3.93
N ALA A 179 4.84 6.86 -3.72
CA ALA A 179 4.82 6.06 -2.51
C ALA A 179 6.10 6.30 -1.69
N ILE A 180 5.95 6.92 -0.53
CA ILE A 180 7.04 7.30 0.38
C ILE A 180 7.47 6.07 1.17
N CYS A 181 8.77 5.75 1.19
CA CYS A 181 9.31 4.58 1.87
C CYS A 181 10.47 4.99 2.80
N GLU A 182 10.15 5.67 3.90
CA GLU A 182 11.09 6.01 4.99
C GLU A 182 10.74 5.31 6.32
N TRP A 183 10.02 4.19 6.22
CA TRP A 183 9.74 3.26 7.32
C TRP A 183 8.98 3.83 8.53
N GLY A 184 8.41 5.03 8.41
CA GLY A 184 7.67 5.69 9.48
C GLY A 184 8.55 6.43 10.49
N GLU A 185 9.87 6.46 10.30
CA GLU A 185 10.83 6.97 11.29
C GLU A 185 10.65 8.46 11.58
N ASN A 186 10.26 9.23 10.56
CA ASN A 186 10.07 10.67 10.66
C ASN A 186 8.59 11.06 10.60
N LYS A 187 7.71 10.15 11.04
CA LYS A 187 6.27 10.39 11.20
C LYS A 187 5.59 10.89 9.91
N PRO A 188 5.67 10.14 8.81
CA PRO A 188 5.20 10.56 7.50
C PRO A 188 3.69 10.74 7.46
N TRP A 189 2.94 10.18 8.40
CA TRP A 189 1.51 10.48 8.57
C TRP A 189 1.23 11.96 8.87
N GLU A 190 2.19 12.72 9.40
CA GLU A 190 2.01 14.16 9.71
C GLU A 190 2.24 15.08 8.49
N TRP A 191 2.91 14.61 7.44
CA TRP A 191 3.32 15.45 6.30
C TRP A 191 3.19 14.80 4.91
N GLY A 192 3.12 13.47 4.86
CA GLY A 192 3.12 12.66 3.64
C GLY A 192 1.90 12.92 2.76
N ALA A 193 0.75 13.23 3.34
CA ALA A 193 -0.47 13.55 2.60
C ALA A 193 -0.34 14.79 1.68
N GLU A 194 0.57 15.72 1.98
CA GLU A 194 0.84 16.90 1.15
C GLU A 194 1.80 16.59 -0.02
N ILE A 195 2.47 15.43 0.03
CA ILE A 195 3.62 15.10 -0.83
C ILE A 195 3.37 13.85 -1.67
N GLY A 196 3.10 12.73 -1.01
CA GLY A 196 2.85 11.43 -1.62
C GLY A 196 1.37 11.05 -1.58
N HIS A 197 1.10 9.83 -2.01
CA HIS A 197 -0.25 9.24 -2.03
C HIS A 197 -0.37 8.09 -1.03
N LEU A 198 0.76 7.59 -0.54
CA LEU A 198 0.90 6.61 0.52
C LEU A 198 2.28 6.72 1.12
N TRP A 199 2.43 6.27 2.36
CA TRP A 199 3.69 6.30 3.09
C TRP A 199 3.86 5.07 3.98
N ARG A 200 5.02 4.42 3.89
CA ARG A 200 5.41 3.34 4.78
C ARG A 200 5.40 3.83 6.23
N THR A 201 4.84 3.01 7.11
CA THR A 201 4.63 3.35 8.53
C THR A 201 5.45 2.51 9.49
N THR A 202 6.18 1.55 8.94
CA THR A 202 7.00 0.57 9.66
C THR A 202 8.21 0.16 8.82
N TRP A 203 9.17 -0.47 9.48
CA TRP A 203 10.17 -1.35 8.84
C TRP A 203 9.51 -2.46 8.01
N ASP A 204 10.35 -3.16 7.25
CA ASP A 204 9.90 -4.13 6.26
C ASP A 204 9.15 -5.30 6.90
N ILE A 205 8.21 -5.84 6.15
CA ILE A 205 7.55 -7.10 6.47
C ILE A 205 8.38 -8.29 5.96
N TYR A 206 8.15 -9.47 6.54
CA TYR A 206 8.57 -10.73 5.93
C TYR A 206 7.55 -11.84 6.25
N ASP A 207 7.66 -12.97 5.58
CA ASP A 207 6.71 -14.10 5.61
C ASP A 207 6.67 -14.87 6.95
N SER A 208 6.32 -14.18 8.03
CA SER A 208 6.10 -14.75 9.36
C SER A 208 4.89 -14.11 10.02
N TYR A 209 4.23 -14.84 10.93
CA TYR A 209 3.18 -14.26 11.77
C TYR A 209 3.73 -13.19 12.72
N ASN A 210 4.66 -13.57 13.61
CA ASN A 210 5.18 -12.71 14.67
C ASN A 210 6.72 -12.77 14.81
N GLY A 211 7.42 -13.32 13.83
CA GLY A 211 8.87 -13.42 13.87
C GLY A 211 9.54 -12.06 13.67
N THR A 212 10.86 -12.05 13.87
CA THR A 212 11.73 -10.90 13.61
C THR A 212 12.94 -11.37 12.82
N SER A 213 13.27 -10.65 11.76
CA SER A 213 14.51 -10.79 10.99
C SER A 213 15.26 -9.45 10.98
N LEU A 214 16.49 -9.42 10.48
CA LEU A 214 17.29 -8.19 10.43
C LEU A 214 16.58 -7.13 9.58
N GLY A 215 16.03 -6.10 10.22
CA GLY A 215 15.30 -5.02 9.55
C GLY A 215 13.88 -5.36 9.13
N SER A 216 13.36 -6.55 9.47
CA SER A 216 12.02 -6.99 9.07
C SER A 216 11.23 -7.65 10.20
N SER A 217 9.91 -7.54 10.14
CA SER A 217 8.98 -8.10 11.13
C SER A 217 7.86 -8.91 10.48
N GLY A 218 7.40 -9.96 11.17
CA GLY A 218 6.21 -10.67 10.75
C GLY A 218 4.97 -9.77 10.77
N TRP A 219 3.97 -10.09 9.95
CA TRP A 219 2.85 -9.19 9.66
C TRP A 219 2.09 -8.72 10.91
N LYS A 220 1.96 -9.55 11.95
CA LYS A 220 1.28 -9.15 13.20
C LYS A 220 2.08 -8.10 13.95
N ARG A 221 3.41 -8.22 14.00
CA ARG A 221 4.30 -7.22 14.61
C ARG A 221 4.31 -5.93 13.80
N THR A 222 4.23 -6.02 12.48
CA THR A 222 4.12 -4.87 11.59
C THR A 222 2.82 -4.11 11.86
N LEU A 223 1.68 -4.82 11.92
CA LEU A 223 0.39 -4.23 12.27
C LEU A 223 0.39 -3.59 13.67
N ASP A 224 0.97 -4.27 14.67
CA ASP A 224 1.10 -3.73 16.02
C ASP A 224 1.99 -2.49 16.06
N SER A 225 3.12 -2.48 15.33
CA SER A 225 4.01 -1.33 15.23
C SER A 225 3.28 -0.13 14.65
N GLN A 226 2.56 -0.32 13.55
CA GLN A 226 1.75 0.73 12.93
C GLN A 226 0.73 1.31 13.93
N TYR A 227 -0.03 0.44 14.61
CA TYR A 227 -1.04 0.87 15.59
C TYR A 227 -0.39 1.67 16.74
N ASN A 228 0.81 1.27 17.16
CA ASN A 228 1.51 1.84 18.30
C ASN A 228 2.35 3.09 17.97
N ASN A 229 2.40 3.54 16.71
CA ASN A 229 3.14 4.74 16.30
C ASN A 229 2.69 6.01 17.06
N ILE A 230 1.42 6.09 17.44
CA ILE A 230 0.90 7.13 18.33
C ILE A 230 0.18 6.47 19.49
N ARG A 231 0.67 6.73 20.72
CA ARG A 231 0.06 6.28 21.98
C ARG A 231 -0.40 7.47 22.81
N THR A 232 -1.43 8.16 22.34
CA THR A 232 -2.18 9.12 23.17
C THR A 232 -3.45 8.44 23.66
N ASN A 233 -3.81 8.64 24.93
CA ASN A 233 -5.02 8.05 25.50
C ASN A 233 -6.25 8.45 24.67
N GLY A 234 -6.90 7.47 24.05
CA GLY A 234 -8.11 7.66 23.26
C GLY A 234 -7.92 7.78 21.75
N ASP A 235 -6.69 7.79 21.23
CA ASP A 235 -6.45 7.79 19.78
C ASP A 235 -6.27 6.36 19.24
N ASN A 236 -6.91 6.09 18.10
CA ASN A 236 -6.84 4.82 17.35
C ASN A 236 -5.54 4.72 16.51
N GLY A 237 -4.40 5.09 17.10
CA GLY A 237 -3.11 5.15 16.43
C GLY A 237 -3.04 6.22 15.35
N ILE A 238 -2.57 5.86 14.16
CA ILE A 238 -2.38 6.76 13.01
C ILE A 238 -3.56 6.72 12.00
N ASN A 239 -4.65 6.04 12.33
CA ASN A 239 -5.78 5.84 11.41
C ASN A 239 -6.39 7.15 10.89
N LYS A 240 -6.39 8.22 11.71
CA LYS A 240 -6.93 9.55 11.36
C LYS A 240 -6.17 10.27 10.25
N PHE A 241 -4.97 9.80 9.91
CA PHE A 241 -4.13 10.39 8.86
C PHE A 241 -4.33 9.70 7.50
N ALA A 242 -4.99 8.55 7.46
CA ALA A 242 -5.30 7.85 6.21
C ALA A 242 -6.67 8.29 5.66
N GLY A 243 -6.77 8.36 4.34
CA GLY A 243 -7.98 8.68 3.60
C GLY A 243 -7.75 8.74 2.09
N PRO A 244 -8.80 9.08 1.32
CA PRO A 244 -8.68 9.20 -0.13
C PRO A 244 -7.48 10.08 -0.54
N ASP A 245 -6.62 9.53 -1.39
CA ASP A 245 -5.39 10.15 -1.91
C ASP A 245 -4.23 10.27 -0.90
N GLY A 246 -4.27 9.54 0.22
CA GLY A 246 -3.21 9.49 1.24
C GLY A 246 -3.36 8.32 2.21
N TRP A 247 -2.57 7.26 2.05
CA TRP A 247 -2.73 6.00 2.80
C TRP A 247 -1.54 5.67 3.70
N ASN A 248 -1.83 5.15 4.89
CA ASN A 248 -0.83 4.48 5.71
C ASN A 248 -0.48 3.13 5.06
N ASP A 249 0.80 2.88 4.84
CA ASP A 249 1.31 1.67 4.22
C ASP A 249 2.04 0.80 5.27
N PRO A 250 1.46 -0.31 5.73
CA PRO A 250 2.13 -1.31 6.57
C PRO A 250 2.95 -2.33 5.79
N ASP A 251 3.39 -1.96 4.58
CA ASP A 251 4.18 -2.79 3.67
C ASP A 251 3.36 -3.85 2.89
N MET A 252 4.04 -4.50 1.96
CA MET A 252 3.51 -5.47 1.00
C MET A 252 2.84 -6.68 1.66
N LEU A 253 2.01 -7.39 0.89
CA LEU A 253 1.36 -8.61 1.31
C LEU A 253 2.30 -9.82 1.17
N GLU A 254 2.49 -10.55 2.27
CA GLU A 254 3.15 -11.86 2.35
C GLU A 254 2.20 -13.04 2.10
N VAL A 255 0.98 -12.74 1.67
CA VAL A 255 -0.10 -13.72 1.45
C VAL A 255 0.35 -14.77 0.42
N GLY A 256 0.33 -16.04 0.84
CA GLY A 256 0.73 -17.17 -0.01
C GLY A 256 2.23 -17.43 -0.13
N ASN A 257 3.07 -16.63 0.52
CA ASN A 257 4.48 -16.96 0.69
C ASN A 257 4.66 -18.13 1.70
N PRO A 258 5.72 -18.92 1.56
CA PRO A 258 5.83 -20.23 2.21
C PRO A 258 5.90 -20.18 3.74
N GLY A 259 6.33 -19.06 4.33
CA GLY A 259 6.38 -18.89 5.77
C GLY A 259 5.03 -18.64 6.45
N LEU A 260 3.94 -18.49 5.70
CA LEU A 260 2.57 -18.36 6.24
C LEU A 260 1.71 -19.59 5.97
N THR A 261 0.93 -19.99 6.97
CA THR A 261 -0.21 -20.88 6.76
C THR A 261 -1.33 -20.17 5.98
N TYR A 262 -2.31 -20.93 5.50
CA TYR A 262 -3.50 -20.33 4.87
C TYR A 262 -4.31 -19.49 5.86
N ALA A 263 -4.42 -19.92 7.13
CA ALA A 263 -5.07 -19.17 8.19
C ALA A 263 -4.38 -17.80 8.42
N GLU A 264 -3.05 -17.80 8.55
CA GLU A 264 -2.27 -16.57 8.71
C GLU A 264 -2.33 -15.68 7.46
N SER A 265 -2.30 -16.27 6.27
CA SER A 265 -2.51 -15.54 5.01
C SER A 265 -3.88 -14.85 4.98
N ARG A 266 -4.94 -15.55 5.42
CA ARG A 266 -6.30 -14.99 5.51
C ARG A 266 -6.38 -13.87 6.54
N ALA A 267 -5.77 -14.06 7.70
CA ALA A 267 -5.70 -13.05 8.76
C ALA A 267 -4.96 -11.78 8.33
N HIS A 268 -3.77 -11.94 7.76
CA HIS A 268 -2.96 -10.87 7.22
C HIS A 268 -3.73 -10.07 6.15
N PHE A 269 -4.29 -10.75 5.16
CA PHE A 269 -5.05 -10.09 4.09
C PHE A 269 -6.27 -9.31 4.63
N ALA A 270 -7.03 -9.92 5.53
CA ALA A 270 -8.21 -9.29 6.13
C ALA A 270 -7.83 -8.03 6.91
N LEU A 271 -6.76 -8.09 7.70
CA LEU A 271 -6.33 -6.94 8.51
C LEU A 271 -5.78 -5.82 7.65
N TRP A 272 -5.10 -6.11 6.54
CA TRP A 272 -4.70 -5.10 5.55
C TRP A 272 -5.93 -4.41 4.94
N CYS A 273 -6.97 -5.19 4.59
CA CYS A 273 -8.25 -4.62 4.13
C CYS A 273 -8.92 -3.75 5.21
N MET A 274 -8.86 -4.19 6.47
CA MET A 274 -9.46 -3.46 7.59
C MET A 274 -8.75 -2.13 7.84
N VAL A 275 -7.43 -2.06 7.67
CA VAL A 275 -6.67 -0.83 7.87
C VAL A 275 -6.56 0.05 6.62
N ALA A 276 -7.28 -0.29 5.54
CA ALA A 276 -7.22 0.41 4.26
C ALA A 276 -5.78 0.55 3.74
N ALA A 277 -5.00 -0.53 3.88
CA ALA A 277 -3.63 -0.59 3.41
C ALA A 277 -3.59 -0.73 1.89
N PRO A 278 -2.55 -0.22 1.21
CA PRO A 278 -2.24 -0.64 -0.15
C PRO A 278 -2.14 -2.17 -0.21
N LEU A 279 -2.84 -2.79 -1.16
CA LEU A 279 -2.82 -4.25 -1.36
C LEU A 279 -1.82 -4.60 -2.46
N ILE A 280 -0.53 -4.54 -2.12
CA ILE A 280 0.56 -4.86 -3.04
C ILE A 280 1.04 -6.29 -2.76
N ALA A 281 0.72 -7.23 -3.65
CA ALA A 281 1.14 -8.63 -3.55
C ALA A 281 2.67 -8.78 -3.67
N GLY A 282 3.29 -9.49 -2.74
CA GLY A 282 4.74 -9.82 -2.74
C GLY A 282 5.06 -11.28 -3.09
N ASN A 283 4.07 -12.10 -3.45
CA ASN A 283 4.24 -13.51 -3.78
C ASN A 283 4.51 -13.76 -5.28
N ASP A 284 4.95 -14.97 -5.64
CA ASP A 284 5.01 -15.40 -7.04
C ASP A 284 3.62 -15.82 -7.55
N VAL A 285 2.90 -14.84 -8.12
CA VAL A 285 1.54 -15.02 -8.65
C VAL A 285 1.45 -15.94 -9.87
N ARG A 286 2.58 -16.36 -10.46
CA ARG A 286 2.63 -17.31 -11.59
C ARG A 286 2.46 -18.75 -11.11
N ALA A 287 2.84 -19.04 -9.86
CA ALA A 287 2.83 -20.36 -9.26
C ALA A 287 1.98 -20.45 -7.97
N GLN A 288 1.25 -19.39 -7.63
CA GLN A 288 0.39 -19.38 -6.44
C GLN A 288 -0.75 -20.40 -6.54
N LYS A 289 -1.14 -20.93 -5.38
CA LYS A 289 -2.23 -21.91 -5.31
C LYS A 289 -3.59 -21.24 -5.57
N PRO A 290 -4.58 -21.93 -6.17
CA PRO A 290 -5.90 -21.36 -6.45
C PRO A 290 -6.60 -20.74 -5.24
N GLU A 291 -6.44 -21.34 -4.05
CA GLU A 291 -7.01 -20.79 -2.81
C GLU A 291 -6.40 -19.45 -2.40
N ILE A 292 -5.13 -19.20 -2.73
CA ILE A 292 -4.47 -17.90 -2.49
C ILE A 292 -4.98 -16.86 -3.48
N THR A 293 -5.14 -17.22 -4.77
CA THR A 293 -5.78 -16.34 -5.74
C THR A 293 -7.21 -16.00 -5.32
N ALA A 294 -7.99 -17.00 -4.87
CA ALA A 294 -9.35 -16.79 -4.40
C ALA A 294 -9.41 -15.89 -3.16
N LEU A 295 -8.44 -15.99 -2.25
CA LEU A 295 -8.30 -15.11 -1.10
C LEU A 295 -8.00 -13.67 -1.53
N LEU A 296 -6.94 -13.45 -2.32
CA LEU A 296 -6.53 -12.11 -2.78
C LEU A 296 -7.60 -11.44 -3.64
N THR A 297 -8.38 -12.21 -4.41
CA THR A 297 -9.46 -11.68 -5.26
C THR A 297 -10.84 -11.72 -4.61
N HIS A 298 -10.91 -11.97 -3.29
CA HIS A 298 -12.18 -12.14 -2.60
C HIS A 298 -12.98 -10.82 -2.56
N LYS A 299 -14.02 -10.72 -3.41
CA LYS A 299 -14.80 -9.50 -3.64
C LYS A 299 -15.31 -8.82 -2.36
N GLY A 300 -15.76 -9.61 -1.38
CA GLY A 300 -16.27 -9.06 -0.13
C GLY A 300 -15.19 -8.42 0.75
N ALA A 301 -13.96 -8.94 0.72
CA ALA A 301 -12.82 -8.39 1.48
C ALA A 301 -12.26 -7.16 0.75
N LEU A 302 -12.11 -7.25 -0.58
CA LEU A 302 -11.71 -6.12 -1.41
C LEU A 302 -12.69 -4.95 -1.32
N ALA A 303 -14.00 -5.21 -1.22
CA ALA A 303 -14.99 -4.16 -1.04
C ALA A 303 -14.88 -3.44 0.32
N ILE A 304 -14.28 -4.08 1.34
CA ILE A 304 -14.00 -3.44 2.64
C ILE A 304 -12.80 -2.51 2.49
N ASP A 305 -11.73 -2.98 1.86
CA ASP A 305 -10.51 -2.20 1.58
C ASP A 305 -10.82 -0.98 0.70
N GLN A 306 -11.48 -1.23 -0.43
CA GLN A 306 -11.79 -0.25 -1.47
C GLN A 306 -13.08 0.56 -1.19
N ASP A 307 -13.59 0.55 0.05
CA ASP A 307 -14.75 1.36 0.40
C ASP A 307 -14.43 2.86 0.28
N PRO A 308 -15.28 3.65 -0.43
CA PRO A 308 -14.96 5.04 -0.78
C PRO A 308 -14.98 6.01 0.41
N LEU A 309 -15.44 5.59 1.60
CA LEU A 309 -15.25 6.39 2.82
C LEU A 309 -13.77 6.52 3.15
N GLY A 310 -12.94 5.54 2.74
CA GLY A 310 -11.49 5.57 2.91
C GLY A 310 -11.02 5.63 4.36
N LYS A 311 -11.90 5.34 5.33
CA LYS A 311 -11.51 5.29 6.74
C LYS A 311 -10.70 4.03 7.02
N GLN A 312 -9.50 4.21 7.54
CA GLN A 312 -8.73 3.13 8.15
C GLN A 312 -9.44 2.64 9.43
N GLY A 313 -9.62 1.32 9.53
CA GLY A 313 -10.15 0.67 10.72
C GLY A 313 -9.19 0.76 11.91
N TYR A 314 -9.70 0.39 13.08
CA TYR A 314 -8.96 0.47 14.34
C TYR A 314 -9.18 -0.78 15.19
N ARG A 315 -8.22 -1.07 16.08
CA ARG A 315 -8.34 -2.15 17.06
C ARG A 315 -9.28 -1.72 18.19
N ALA A 316 -10.53 -2.19 18.12
CA ALA A 316 -11.56 -1.89 19.10
C ALA A 316 -11.42 -2.70 20.40
N LEU A 317 -10.75 -3.86 20.34
CA LEU A 317 -10.49 -4.72 21.48
C LEU A 317 -9.15 -5.43 21.34
N SER A 318 -8.46 -5.57 22.46
CA SER A 318 -7.30 -6.46 22.63
C SER A 318 -7.37 -7.08 24.01
N GLU A 319 -7.57 -8.39 24.10
CA GLU A 319 -7.58 -9.17 25.35
C GLU A 319 -6.55 -10.31 25.23
N PRO A 320 -5.27 -10.03 25.52
CA PRO A 320 -4.19 -11.01 25.36
C PRO A 320 -4.42 -12.29 26.17
N GLU A 321 -5.05 -12.20 27.33
CA GLU A 321 -5.37 -13.34 28.19
C GLU A 321 -6.41 -14.28 27.59
N LYS A 322 -7.20 -13.80 26.61
CA LYS A 322 -8.18 -14.60 25.85
C LYS A 322 -7.77 -14.83 24.40
N ASN A 323 -6.60 -14.36 23.99
CA ASN A 323 -6.09 -14.44 22.62
C ASN A 323 -7.05 -13.87 21.56
N ILE A 324 -7.74 -12.77 21.87
CA ILE A 324 -8.69 -12.14 20.95
C ILE A 324 -8.32 -10.68 20.69
N GLU A 325 -8.33 -10.31 19.42
CA GLU A 325 -8.43 -8.92 18.98
C GLU A 325 -9.69 -8.74 18.14
N VAL A 326 -10.34 -7.58 18.27
CA VAL A 326 -11.44 -7.19 17.39
C VAL A 326 -11.11 -5.84 16.77
N TRP A 327 -11.15 -5.79 15.45
CA TRP A 327 -10.93 -4.59 14.65
C TRP A 327 -12.25 -4.15 14.02
N ILE A 328 -12.49 -2.84 13.95
CA ILE A 328 -13.70 -2.26 13.36
C ILE A 328 -13.32 -1.20 12.33
N LYS A 329 -14.04 -1.18 11.21
CA LYS A 329 -13.94 -0.18 10.15
C LYS A 329 -15.33 0.32 9.79
N GLU A 330 -15.52 1.64 9.80
CA GLU A 330 -16.74 2.26 9.28
C GLU A 330 -16.74 2.25 7.75
N LEU A 331 -17.89 2.00 7.14
CA LEU A 331 -18.07 1.96 5.68
C LEU A 331 -19.01 3.08 5.20
N SER A 332 -18.89 3.47 3.95
CA SER A 332 -19.57 4.62 3.32
C SER A 332 -21.10 4.62 3.40
N ASN A 333 -21.72 3.44 3.52
CA ASN A 333 -23.16 3.24 3.55
C ASN A 333 -23.75 3.12 4.97
N GLY A 334 -22.97 3.49 6.01
CA GLY A 334 -23.37 3.34 7.41
C GLY A 334 -23.29 1.90 7.93
N GLU A 335 -22.73 0.98 7.14
CA GLU A 335 -22.36 -0.35 7.60
C GLU A 335 -21.01 -0.31 8.31
N LEU A 336 -20.71 -1.38 9.05
CA LEU A 336 -19.41 -1.61 9.65
C LEU A 336 -18.80 -2.89 9.06
N ALA A 337 -17.48 -2.93 8.94
CA ALA A 337 -16.74 -4.18 8.89
C ALA A 337 -16.18 -4.47 10.30
N ALA A 338 -16.20 -5.75 10.68
CA ALA A 338 -15.54 -6.22 11.90
C ALA A 338 -14.63 -7.40 11.57
N CYS A 339 -13.44 -7.44 12.16
CA CYS A 339 -12.51 -8.55 12.02
C CYS A 339 -12.17 -9.08 13.41
N VAL A 340 -12.49 -10.35 13.66
CA VAL A 340 -12.19 -11.06 14.90
C VAL A 340 -10.96 -11.92 14.64
N LEU A 341 -9.87 -11.67 15.36
CA LEU A 341 -8.59 -12.36 15.21
C LEU A 341 -8.36 -13.28 16.41
N ASN A 342 -8.09 -14.55 16.15
CA ASN A 342 -7.46 -15.45 17.11
C ASN A 342 -5.95 -15.17 17.14
N THR A 343 -5.46 -14.51 18.18
CA THR A 343 -4.01 -14.27 18.31
C THR A 343 -3.24 -15.46 18.88
N GLY A 344 -3.94 -16.54 19.24
CA GLY A 344 -3.40 -17.71 19.92
C GLY A 344 -2.86 -18.76 18.95
N ALA A 345 -1.97 -19.60 19.47
CA ALA A 345 -1.28 -20.66 18.73
C ALA A 345 -2.11 -21.95 18.52
N VAL A 346 -3.39 -21.94 18.90
CA VAL A 346 -4.31 -23.09 18.78
C VAL A 346 -5.69 -22.61 18.39
N ALA A 347 -6.48 -23.49 17.78
CA ALA A 347 -7.87 -23.21 17.46
C ALA A 347 -8.70 -22.95 18.74
N ALA A 348 -9.63 -21.99 18.67
CA ALA A 348 -10.44 -21.58 19.81
C ALA A 348 -11.80 -21.01 19.41
N ASP A 349 -12.76 -21.09 20.33
CA ASP A 349 -14.03 -20.39 20.24
C ASP A 349 -13.89 -18.99 20.87
N LEU A 350 -13.99 -17.95 20.05
CA LEU A 350 -13.87 -16.57 20.49
C LEU A 350 -15.24 -15.92 20.59
N THR A 351 -15.55 -15.37 21.77
CA THR A 351 -16.83 -14.71 22.03
C THR A 351 -16.70 -13.19 21.87
N VAL A 352 -17.59 -12.61 21.08
CA VAL A 352 -17.68 -11.17 20.83
C VAL A 352 -18.95 -10.62 21.43
N GLU A 353 -18.80 -9.72 22.39
CA GLU A 353 -19.90 -8.96 23.01
C GLU A 353 -20.03 -7.59 22.34
N TRP A 354 -20.95 -7.48 21.38
CA TRP A 354 -21.08 -6.30 20.52
C TRP A 354 -21.33 -4.97 21.25
N GLY A 355 -22.00 -5.03 22.40
CA GLY A 355 -22.26 -3.85 23.24
C GLY A 355 -21.02 -3.18 23.83
N ARG A 356 -19.84 -3.79 23.69
CA ARG A 356 -18.56 -3.23 24.14
C ARG A 356 -17.96 -2.20 23.18
N PHE A 357 -18.45 -2.14 21.94
CA PHE A 357 -17.83 -1.32 20.89
C PHE A 357 -18.60 -0.03 20.68
N TRP A 358 -17.95 1.10 20.91
CA TRP A 358 -18.58 2.43 20.84
C TRP A 358 -19.13 2.80 19.45
N THR A 359 -18.59 2.22 18.36
CA THR A 359 -19.09 2.41 16.99
C THR A 359 -20.35 1.59 16.70
N VAL A 360 -20.60 0.53 17.46
CA VAL A 360 -21.79 -0.31 17.33
C VAL A 360 -22.91 0.32 18.15
N THR A 361 -23.46 1.43 17.65
CA THR A 361 -24.47 2.26 18.33
C THR A 361 -25.93 1.80 18.13
N GLY A 362 -26.13 0.65 17.49
CA GLY A 362 -27.44 0.11 17.13
C GLY A 362 -27.42 -1.40 16.90
N GLN A 363 -28.49 -1.93 16.31
CA GLN A 363 -28.59 -3.35 15.98
C GLN A 363 -28.21 -3.57 14.51
N TYR A 364 -27.38 -4.58 14.26
CA TYR A 364 -26.88 -4.92 12.93
C TYR A 364 -27.09 -6.40 12.65
N THR A 365 -27.47 -6.75 11.43
CA THR A 365 -27.30 -8.12 10.92
C THR A 365 -25.84 -8.35 10.58
N ILE A 366 -25.33 -9.53 10.91
CA ILE A 366 -23.94 -9.93 10.69
C ILE A 366 -23.91 -10.93 9.54
N THR A 367 -23.03 -10.69 8.56
CA THR A 367 -22.72 -11.63 7.48
C THR A 367 -21.25 -11.96 7.51
N ASP A 368 -20.91 -13.25 7.46
CA ASP A 368 -19.54 -13.70 7.27
C ASP A 368 -19.11 -13.40 5.83
N VAL A 369 -18.01 -12.64 5.69
CA VAL A 369 -17.55 -12.14 4.39
C VAL A 369 -17.04 -13.29 3.52
N TRP A 370 -16.34 -14.27 4.09
CA TRP A 370 -15.74 -15.37 3.34
C TRP A 370 -16.76 -16.33 2.73
N THR A 371 -17.86 -16.56 3.45
CA THR A 371 -18.89 -17.53 3.06
C THR A 371 -20.15 -16.87 2.48
N GLY A 372 -20.34 -15.56 2.71
CA GLY A 372 -21.56 -14.83 2.38
C GLY A 372 -22.77 -15.24 3.20
N LYS A 373 -22.60 -16.06 4.24
CA LYS A 373 -23.69 -16.59 5.07
C LYS A 373 -24.00 -15.65 6.24
N ALA A 374 -25.26 -15.63 6.64
CA ALA A 374 -25.68 -14.93 7.85
C ALA A 374 -24.99 -15.55 9.08
N ALA A 375 -24.49 -14.68 9.97
CA ALA A 375 -23.79 -15.03 11.20
C ALA A 375 -24.49 -14.43 12.45
N GLY A 376 -25.81 -14.25 12.36
CA GLY A 376 -26.64 -13.70 13.44
C GLY A 376 -26.76 -12.18 13.39
N ASP A 377 -26.88 -11.56 14.56
CA ASP A 377 -27.02 -10.12 14.74
C ASP A 377 -26.41 -9.65 16.06
N THR A 378 -26.27 -8.34 16.23
CA THR A 378 -25.58 -7.74 17.38
C THR A 378 -26.41 -7.69 18.67
N ARG A 379 -27.63 -8.25 18.71
CA ARG A 379 -28.47 -8.28 19.94
C ARG A 379 -27.98 -9.31 20.96
N GLN A 380 -27.21 -10.30 20.52
CA GLN A 380 -26.65 -11.35 21.35
C GLN A 380 -25.14 -11.45 21.10
N PRO A 381 -24.35 -11.97 22.06
CA PRO A 381 -22.96 -12.31 21.79
C PRO A 381 -22.84 -13.30 20.62
N SER A 382 -21.80 -13.13 19.80
CA SER A 382 -21.46 -14.06 18.73
C SER A 382 -20.26 -14.90 19.12
N VAL A 383 -20.23 -16.17 18.73
CA VAL A 383 -19.10 -17.09 18.95
C VAL A 383 -18.54 -17.50 17.59
N PHE A 384 -17.22 -17.35 17.41
CA PHE A 384 -16.51 -17.72 16.20
C PHE A 384 -15.46 -18.78 16.52
N HIS A 385 -15.59 -19.96 15.90
CA HIS A 385 -14.55 -20.98 15.94
C HIS A 385 -13.47 -20.65 14.91
N LEU A 386 -12.25 -20.36 15.37
CA LEU A 386 -11.15 -19.91 14.53
C LEU A 386 -9.91 -20.77 14.75
N GLU A 387 -9.22 -21.12 13.68
CA GLU A 387 -7.93 -21.79 13.74
C GLU A 387 -6.86 -20.91 14.40
N SER A 388 -5.68 -21.48 14.69
CA SER A 388 -4.53 -20.70 15.15
C SER A 388 -4.25 -19.55 14.19
N HIS A 389 -4.10 -18.32 14.72
CA HIS A 389 -3.74 -17.12 13.96
C HIS A 389 -4.69 -16.77 12.81
N ASP A 390 -5.96 -17.17 12.93
CA ASP A 390 -6.98 -17.00 11.90
C ASP A 390 -7.99 -15.89 12.23
N VAL A 391 -8.83 -15.54 11.24
CA VAL A 391 -9.83 -14.48 11.38
C VAL A 391 -11.23 -14.87 10.91
N ALA A 392 -12.24 -14.32 11.59
CA ALA A 392 -13.56 -14.07 11.01
C ALA A 392 -13.60 -12.63 10.50
N LEU A 393 -13.94 -12.44 9.22
CA LEU A 393 -14.19 -11.12 8.63
C LEU A 393 -15.69 -10.97 8.40
N LEU A 394 -16.27 -9.89 8.91
CA LEU A 394 -17.71 -9.73 9.06
C LEU A 394 -18.17 -8.40 8.47
N ARG A 395 -19.36 -8.42 7.86
CA ARG A 395 -20.09 -7.23 7.43
C ARG A 395 -21.31 -7.05 8.30
N LEU A 396 -21.39 -5.89 8.96
CA LEU A 396 -22.46 -5.51 9.87
C LEU A 396 -23.34 -4.49 9.16
N LYS A 397 -24.55 -4.89 8.81
CA LYS A 397 -25.54 -4.01 8.17
C LYS A 397 -26.58 -3.54 9.18
N PRO A 398 -26.83 -2.21 9.32
CA PRO A 398 -27.85 -1.71 10.23
C PRO A 398 -29.20 -2.40 9.97
N LEU A 399 -29.84 -2.86 11.03
CA LEU A 399 -31.27 -3.14 10.98
C LEU A 399 -31.97 -1.79 10.77
N GLN A 400 -32.62 -1.61 9.62
CA GLN A 400 -33.46 -0.43 9.44
C GLN A 400 -34.52 -0.42 10.56
N PRO A 401 -34.79 0.74 11.18
CA PRO A 401 -35.83 0.86 12.21
C PRO A 401 -37.22 0.50 11.68
#